data_AF-A0A8B9DZE9-F1
#
_entry.id   AF-A0A8B9DZE9-F1
#
_cell.length_a   1.000
_cell.length_b   1.000
_cell.length_c   1.000
_cell.angle_alpha   90.00
_cell.angle_beta   90.00
_cell.angle_gamma   90.00
#
_symmetry.space_group_name_H-M   'P 1'
#
loop_
_entity.id
_entity.type
_entity.pdbx_description
1 polymer ?
#
loop_
_entity_poly.entity_id
_entity_poly.type
_entity_poly.pdbx_seq_one_letter_code
_entity_poly.pdbx_strand_id
1 'polypeptide(L)'
;MRLWSALPPGTAANGARELVIQRLMFVGKVCENEEQRLLENVHAEEERVHQSILTQQAHWTEALQKLDALRTYLVDMITNLDDQGLVRAEKEIFERTEVAEGILEPQESAKLNFNQQCVQSPLLHRLWASAVLSCITGSQEIHIDEKTVSPHLSLSEDKKTLTFSPKKAKLDLDCPDRFDHWPNALATAAFQTGLHAWKISVEKSCAYKLGVCYGSLPRKGSGNEVRLGFNAASWVFSRYDKEFRFLHAAFLLLEATPHLMRALRDPTITL
;
A
#
# COMPACT_ATOMS: atom_id res chain seq x y z
N MET A 1 -6.40 -43.79 -46.89
CA MET A 1 -6.20 -42.45 -47.47
C MET A 1 -7.30 -41.53 -46.95
N ARG A 2 -7.08 -40.85 -45.81
CA ARG A 2 -8.03 -39.87 -45.26
C ARG A 2 -7.36 -38.50 -45.33
N LEU A 3 -7.93 -37.63 -46.16
CA LEU A 3 -7.54 -36.24 -46.34
C LEU A 3 -7.67 -35.48 -45.02
N TRP A 4 -6.57 -34.87 -44.55
CA TRP A 4 -6.64 -33.75 -43.63
C TRP A 4 -6.90 -32.51 -44.49
N SER A 5 -8.16 -32.08 -44.57
CA SER A 5 -8.51 -30.78 -45.12
C SER A 5 -8.06 -29.71 -44.13
N ALA A 6 -6.93 -29.06 -44.42
CA ALA A 6 -6.57 -27.81 -43.77
C ALA A 6 -7.64 -26.76 -44.11
N LEU A 7 -8.32 -26.25 -43.08
CA LEU A 7 -9.26 -25.13 -43.22
C LEU A 7 -8.53 -23.92 -43.83
N PRO A 8 -9.17 -23.16 -44.75
CA PRO A 8 -8.52 -22.05 -45.42
C PRO A 8 -8.13 -20.94 -44.42
N PRO A 9 -6.99 -20.26 -44.60
CA PRO A 9 -6.48 -19.27 -43.64
C PRO A 9 -7.47 -18.14 -43.31
N GLY A 10 -8.39 -17.82 -44.23
CA GLY A 10 -9.43 -16.81 -44.02
C GLY A 10 -10.51 -17.16 -42.99
N THR A 11 -10.88 -18.44 -42.82
CA THR A 11 -11.89 -18.83 -41.82
C THR A 11 -11.31 -18.90 -40.41
N ALA A 12 -10.04 -19.29 -40.28
CA ALA A 12 -9.31 -19.26 -39.01
C ALA A 12 -9.05 -17.82 -38.52
N ALA A 13 -8.68 -16.91 -39.43
CA ALA A 13 -8.50 -15.49 -39.11
C ALA A 13 -9.82 -14.80 -38.71
N ASN A 14 -10.93 -15.15 -39.37
CA ASN A 14 -12.25 -14.63 -39.01
C ASN A 14 -12.71 -15.15 -37.64
N GLY A 15 -12.49 -16.44 -37.34
CA GLY A 15 -12.77 -17.01 -36.03
C GLY A 15 -11.93 -16.39 -34.90
N ALA A 16 -10.65 -16.12 -35.15
CA ALA A 16 -9.78 -15.45 -34.19
C ALA A 16 -10.22 -14.00 -33.93
N ARG A 17 -10.63 -13.27 -34.98
CA ARG A 17 -11.17 -11.90 -34.86
C ARG A 17 -12.44 -11.88 -34.01
N GLU A 18 -13.38 -12.78 -34.28
CA GLU A 18 -14.63 -12.88 -33.50
C GLU A 18 -14.33 -13.17 -32.04
N LEU A 19 -13.41 -14.08 -31.75
CA LEU A 19 -13.00 -14.37 -30.37
C LEU A 19 -12.42 -13.15 -29.65
N VAL A 20 -11.61 -12.33 -30.33
CA VAL A 20 -11.06 -11.09 -29.76
C VAL A 20 -12.18 -10.09 -29.48
N ILE A 21 -13.13 -9.92 -30.41
CA ILE A 21 -14.29 -9.03 -30.22
C ILE A 21 -15.11 -9.49 -29.00
N GLN A 22 -15.44 -10.78 -28.91
CA GLN A 22 -16.19 -11.33 -27.77
C GLN A 22 -15.48 -11.08 -26.43
N ARG A 23 -14.15 -11.25 -26.39
CA ARG A 23 -13.36 -10.94 -25.19
C ARG A 23 -13.36 -9.45 -24.85
N LEU A 24 -13.23 -8.57 -25.84
CA LEU A 24 -13.27 -7.12 -25.62
C LEU A 24 -14.63 -6.66 -25.12
N MET A 25 -15.72 -7.18 -25.68
CA MET A 25 -17.07 -6.90 -25.20
C MET A 25 -17.26 -7.36 -23.75
N PHE A 26 -16.77 -8.56 -23.41
CA PHE A 26 -16.80 -9.06 -22.04
C PHE A 26 -16.03 -8.16 -21.08
N VAL A 27 -14.79 -7.77 -21.43
CA VAL A 27 -13.98 -6.86 -20.60
C VAL A 27 -14.66 -5.50 -20.45
N GLY A 28 -15.21 -4.95 -21.53
CA GLY A 28 -15.98 -3.70 -21.50
C GLY A 28 -17.15 -3.79 -20.53
N LYS A 29 -17.93 -4.87 -20.61
CA LYS A 29 -19.07 -5.08 -19.71
C LYS A 29 -18.66 -5.19 -18.23
N VAL A 30 -17.56 -5.87 -17.95
CA VAL A 30 -17.03 -5.99 -16.59
C VAL A 30 -16.53 -4.63 -16.07
N CYS A 31 -15.93 -3.79 -16.92
CA CYS A 31 -15.51 -2.45 -16.56
C CYS A 31 -16.70 -1.53 -16.27
N GLU A 32 -17.73 -1.53 -17.11
CA GLU A 32 -18.97 -0.77 -16.89
C GLU A 32 -19.64 -1.16 -15.56
N ASN A 33 -19.72 -2.46 -15.27
CA ASN A 33 -20.31 -2.93 -14.02
C ASN A 33 -19.50 -2.48 -12.79
N GLU A 34 -18.17 -2.47 -12.90
CA GLU A 34 -17.29 -1.99 -11.83
C GLU A 34 -17.40 -0.48 -11.64
N GLU A 35 -17.48 0.29 -12.73
CA GLU A 35 -17.74 1.74 -12.69
C GLU A 35 -19.05 2.03 -11.97
N GLN A 36 -20.13 1.35 -12.34
CA GLN A 36 -21.43 1.49 -11.70
C GLN A 36 -21.36 1.18 -10.19
N ARG A 37 -20.67 0.09 -9.81
CA ARG A 37 -20.45 -0.27 -8.40
C ARG A 37 -19.70 0.83 -7.64
N LEU A 38 -18.68 1.43 -8.25
CA LEU A 38 -17.91 2.52 -7.63
C LEU A 38 -18.75 3.78 -7.47
N LEU A 39 -19.54 4.14 -8.49
CA LEU A 39 -20.46 5.28 -8.42
C LEU A 39 -21.48 5.11 -7.29
N GLU A 40 -22.05 3.91 -7.14
CA GLU A 40 -22.98 3.60 -6.05
C GLU A 40 -22.31 3.72 -4.67
N ASN A 41 -21.08 3.24 -4.52
CA ASN A 41 -20.32 3.37 -3.27
C ASN A 41 -19.98 4.83 -2.94
N VAL A 42 -19.59 5.62 -3.94
CA VAL A 42 -19.29 7.04 -3.77
C VAL A 42 -20.54 7.82 -3.38
N HIS A 43 -21.68 7.52 -4.02
CA HIS A 43 -22.95 8.16 -3.68
C HIS A 43 -23.42 7.80 -2.26
N ALA A 44 -23.29 6.53 -1.85
CA ALA A 44 -23.60 6.12 -0.49
C ALA A 44 -22.68 6.81 0.54
N GLU A 45 -21.41 7.00 0.21
CA GLU A 45 -20.45 7.72 1.07
C GLU A 45 -20.78 9.22 1.14
N GLU A 46 -21.18 9.84 0.03
CA GLU A 46 -21.66 11.23 0.00
C GLU A 46 -22.85 11.43 0.92
N GLU A 47 -23.87 10.57 0.82
CA GLU A 47 -25.06 10.62 1.69
C GLU A 47 -24.68 10.42 3.17
N ARG A 48 -23.79 9.46 3.44
CA ARG A 48 -23.28 9.19 4.79
C ARG A 48 -22.58 10.42 5.39
N VAL A 49 -21.73 11.10 4.61
CA VAL A 49 -21.04 12.33 5.03
C VAL A 49 -22.04 13.47 5.22
N HIS A 50 -22.99 13.63 4.30
CA HIS A 50 -24.03 14.66 4.39
C HIS A 50 -24.84 14.53 5.69
N GLN A 51 -25.31 13.32 6.02
CA GLN A 51 -26.03 13.06 7.27
C GLN A 51 -25.18 13.33 8.52
N SER A 52 -23.89 13.00 8.47
CA SER A 52 -22.97 13.30 9.58
C SER A 52 -22.79 14.80 9.78
N ILE A 53 -22.71 15.58 8.70
CA ILE A 53 -22.62 17.05 8.75
C ILE A 53 -23.90 17.64 9.35
N LEU A 54 -25.08 17.19 8.90
CA LEU A 54 -26.37 17.67 9.44
C LEU A 54 -26.49 17.39 10.94
N THR A 55 -26.09 16.19 11.37
CA THR A 55 -26.09 15.79 12.79
C THR A 55 -25.18 16.69 13.61
N GLN A 56 -23.96 16.96 13.11
CA GLN A 56 -23.03 17.88 13.74
C GLN A 56 -23.58 19.32 13.80
N GLN A 57 -24.19 19.81 12.72
CA GLN A 57 -24.81 21.13 12.72
C GLN A 57 -25.92 21.25 13.76
N ALA A 58 -26.77 20.22 13.91
CA ALA A 58 -27.81 20.19 14.93
C ALA A 58 -27.22 20.20 16.35
N HIS A 59 -26.23 19.34 16.60
CA HIS A 59 -25.51 19.28 17.89
C HIS A 59 -24.89 20.63 18.26
N TRP A 60 -24.15 21.25 17.35
CA TRP A 60 -23.52 22.56 17.59
C TRP A 60 -24.53 23.69 17.77
N THR A 61 -25.68 23.62 17.09
CA THR A 61 -26.76 24.59 17.27
C THR A 61 -27.37 24.48 18.68
N GLU A 62 -27.62 23.25 19.15
CA GLU A 62 -28.13 23.01 20.51
C GLU A 62 -27.10 23.41 21.58
N ALA A 63 -25.83 23.06 21.37
CA ALA A 63 -24.71 23.48 22.20
C ALA A 63 -24.65 25.01 22.35
N LEU A 64 -24.76 25.73 21.23
CA LEU A 64 -24.77 27.19 21.21
C LEU A 64 -25.97 27.76 21.98
N GLN A 65 -27.16 27.19 21.81
CA GLN A 65 -28.36 27.62 22.54
C GLN A 65 -28.22 27.43 24.06
N LYS A 66 -27.65 26.31 24.50
CA LYS A 66 -27.39 26.05 25.93
C LYS A 66 -26.39 27.06 26.51
N LEU A 67 -25.32 27.36 25.80
CA LEU A 67 -24.33 28.37 26.22
C LEU A 67 -24.93 29.78 26.25
N ASP A 68 -25.77 30.14 25.28
CA ASP A 68 -26.44 31.43 25.22
C ASP A 68 -27.42 31.61 26.39
N ALA A 69 -28.17 30.55 26.73
CA ALA A 69 -29.06 30.52 27.88
C ALA A 69 -28.29 30.65 29.20
N LEU A 70 -27.19 29.91 29.36
CA LEU A 70 -26.33 29.99 30.54
C LEU A 70 -25.72 31.39 30.69
N ARG A 71 -25.20 31.97 29.60
CA ARG A 71 -24.68 33.34 29.59
C ARG A 71 -25.74 34.33 30.03
N THR A 72 -26.93 34.25 29.45
CA THR A 72 -28.04 35.16 29.77
C THR A 72 -28.42 35.08 31.25
N TYR A 73 -28.49 33.87 31.81
CA TYR A 73 -28.75 33.62 33.22
C TYR A 73 -27.64 34.21 34.13
N LEU A 74 -26.37 33.96 33.83
CA LEU A 74 -25.24 34.48 34.62
C LEU A 74 -25.19 36.00 34.60
N VAL A 75 -25.43 36.61 33.43
CA VAL A 75 -25.50 38.08 33.28
C VAL A 75 -26.66 38.66 34.09
N ASP A 76 -27.83 38.04 34.06
CA ASP A 76 -29.00 38.48 34.84
C ASP A 76 -28.72 38.44 36.35
N MET A 77 -28.15 37.34 36.87
CA MET A 77 -27.77 37.24 38.28
C MET A 77 -26.77 38.32 38.70
N ILE A 78 -25.69 38.52 37.94
CA ILE A 78 -24.65 39.51 38.27
C ILE A 78 -25.22 40.94 38.22
N THR A 79 -26.21 41.19 37.37
CA THR A 79 -26.83 42.52 37.23
C THR A 79 -27.82 42.81 38.35
N ASN A 80 -28.55 41.79 38.83
CA ASN A 80 -29.71 41.98 39.70
C ASN A 80 -29.49 41.56 41.16
N LEU A 81 -28.48 40.74 41.46
CA LEU A 81 -28.17 40.30 42.83
C LEU A 81 -27.05 41.12 43.46
N ASP A 82 -27.11 41.27 44.78
CA ASP A 82 -26.01 41.81 45.59
C ASP A 82 -25.00 40.71 45.95
N ASP A 83 -23.86 41.10 46.52
CA ASP A 83 -22.77 40.18 46.87
C ASP A 83 -23.23 39.03 47.79
N GLN A 84 -24.14 39.31 48.75
CA GLN A 84 -24.69 38.27 49.63
C GLN A 84 -25.70 37.35 48.94
N GLY A 85 -26.42 37.85 47.93
CA GLY A 85 -27.29 37.07 47.07
C GLY A 85 -26.49 36.11 46.19
N LEU A 86 -25.38 36.57 45.61
CA LEU A 86 -24.48 35.74 44.79
C LEU A 86 -23.87 34.58 45.58
N VAL A 87 -23.39 34.84 46.80
CA VAL A 87 -22.83 33.79 47.67
C VAL A 87 -23.88 32.72 48.01
N ARG A 88 -25.15 33.10 48.20
CA ARG A 88 -26.24 32.14 48.44
C ARG A 88 -26.62 31.35 47.19
N ALA A 89 -26.43 31.91 46.00
CA ALA A 89 -26.71 31.26 44.72
C ALA A 89 -25.61 30.31 44.25
N GLU A 90 -24.40 30.35 44.85
CA GLU A 90 -23.20 29.61 44.41
C GLU A 90 -23.48 28.15 44.00
N LYS A 91 -24.25 27.41 44.80
CA LYS A 91 -24.60 26.02 44.51
C LYS A 91 -25.46 25.88 43.24
N GLU A 92 -26.44 26.75 43.04
CA GLU A 92 -27.27 26.77 41.83
C GLU A 92 -26.44 27.12 40.60
N ILE A 93 -25.51 28.08 40.74
CA ILE A 93 -24.58 28.45 39.68
C ILE A 93 -23.78 27.23 39.26
N PHE A 94 -23.17 26.54 40.23
CA PHE A 94 -22.35 25.35 40.00
C PHE A 94 -23.14 24.28 39.24
N GLU A 95 -24.32 23.90 39.73
CA GLU A 95 -25.20 22.90 39.11
C GLU A 95 -25.56 23.27 37.67
N ARG A 96 -25.86 24.55 37.39
CA ARG A 96 -26.19 25.00 36.03
C ARG A 96 -24.98 25.06 35.09
N THR A 97 -23.78 25.37 35.60
CA THR A 97 -22.53 25.29 34.81
C THR A 97 -22.09 23.86 34.53
N GLU A 98 -22.37 22.90 35.43
CA GLU A 98 -22.07 21.48 35.23
C GLU A 98 -22.88 20.89 34.06
N VAL A 99 -24.12 21.34 33.85
CA VAL A 99 -24.93 20.99 32.66
C VAL A 99 -24.28 21.45 31.34
N ALA A 100 -23.33 22.39 31.40
CA ALA A 100 -22.56 22.84 30.25
C ALA A 100 -21.24 22.07 30.03
N GLU A 101 -20.89 21.15 30.92
CA GLU A 101 -19.70 20.31 30.78
C GLU A 101 -19.88 19.34 29.60
N GLY A 102 -18.87 19.27 28.73
CA GLY A 102 -18.92 18.42 27.53
C GLY A 102 -19.71 18.98 26.33
N ILE A 103 -20.28 20.20 26.43
CA ILE A 103 -20.97 20.87 25.29
C ILE A 103 -20.07 21.01 24.05
N LEU A 104 -18.75 21.11 24.26
CA LEU A 104 -17.76 21.32 23.20
C LEU A 104 -17.17 20.01 22.65
N GLU A 105 -17.65 18.85 23.09
CA GLU A 105 -17.20 17.58 22.54
C GLU A 105 -17.95 17.28 21.23
N PRO A 106 -17.23 17.01 20.13
CA PRO A 106 -17.85 16.72 18.84
C PRO A 106 -18.50 15.33 18.82
N GLN A 107 -19.74 15.24 18.37
CA GLN A 107 -20.46 13.97 18.27
C GLN A 107 -20.10 13.20 16.98
N GLU A 108 -19.65 11.95 17.08
CA GLU A 108 -19.36 11.10 15.91
C GLU A 108 -18.27 11.62 14.95
N SER A 109 -17.26 12.34 15.45
CA SER A 109 -16.16 12.93 14.67
C SER A 109 -15.46 11.96 13.70
N ALA A 110 -15.36 10.67 14.06
CA ALA A 110 -14.79 9.63 13.21
C ALA A 110 -15.54 9.44 11.87
N LYS A 111 -16.83 9.80 11.80
CA LYS A 111 -17.67 9.69 10.59
C LYS A 111 -17.41 10.81 9.57
N LEU A 112 -16.68 11.88 9.91
CA LEU A 112 -16.36 12.94 8.95
C LEU A 112 -15.16 12.61 8.06
N ASN A 113 -14.40 11.58 8.40
CA ASN A 113 -13.27 11.16 7.58
C ASN A 113 -13.74 10.50 6.29
N PHE A 114 -13.07 10.83 5.19
CA PHE A 114 -13.30 10.19 3.90
C PHE A 114 -12.94 8.71 3.98
N ASN A 115 -13.89 7.83 3.67
CA ASN A 115 -13.60 6.41 3.55
C ASN A 115 -12.87 6.11 2.23
N GLN A 116 -11.54 6.12 2.25
CA GLN A 116 -10.72 5.84 1.06
C GLN A 116 -11.01 4.48 0.41
N GLN A 117 -11.62 3.53 1.11
CA GLN A 117 -11.97 2.23 0.55
C GLN A 117 -13.12 2.31 -0.47
N CYS A 118 -13.95 3.36 -0.45
CA CYS A 118 -15.10 3.48 -1.36
C CYS A 118 -14.70 3.67 -2.83
N VAL A 119 -13.48 4.18 -3.08
CA VAL A 119 -12.92 4.41 -4.42
C VAL A 119 -11.95 3.32 -4.89
N GLN A 120 -11.71 2.28 -4.08
CA GLN A 120 -10.80 1.21 -4.45
C GLN A 120 -11.46 0.20 -5.40
N SER A 121 -10.79 -0.05 -6.54
CA SER A 121 -11.22 -1.04 -7.53
C SER A 121 -10.23 -2.21 -7.65
N PRO A 122 -10.58 -3.39 -7.14
CA PRO A 122 -9.79 -4.61 -7.36
C PRO A 122 -9.68 -4.99 -8.84
N LEU A 123 -10.65 -4.58 -9.68
CA LEU A 123 -10.58 -4.80 -11.12
C LEU A 123 -9.50 -3.93 -11.77
N LEU A 124 -9.50 -2.63 -11.49
CA LEU A 124 -8.51 -1.70 -12.06
C LEU A 124 -7.08 -2.09 -11.62
N HIS A 125 -6.89 -2.48 -10.36
CA HIS A 125 -5.59 -2.99 -9.90
C HIS A 125 -5.13 -4.22 -10.70
N ARG A 126 -6.03 -5.16 -11.00
CA ARG A 126 -5.73 -6.36 -11.80
C ARG A 126 -5.47 -6.04 -13.26
N LEU A 127 -6.27 -5.15 -13.86
CA LEU A 127 -6.08 -4.73 -15.25
C LEU A 127 -4.77 -3.98 -15.43
N TRP A 128 -4.45 -3.08 -14.50
CA TRP A 128 -3.16 -2.39 -14.47
C TRP A 128 -2.00 -3.37 -14.33
N ALA A 129 -2.05 -4.28 -13.34
CA ALA A 129 -1.01 -5.29 -13.14
C ALA A 129 -0.85 -6.19 -14.39
N SER A 130 -1.96 -6.61 -15.00
CA SER A 130 -1.95 -7.41 -16.22
C SER A 130 -1.35 -6.64 -17.38
N ALA A 131 -1.72 -5.36 -17.57
CA ALA A 131 -1.18 -4.52 -18.63
C ALA A 131 0.32 -4.31 -18.43
N VAL A 132 0.77 -3.96 -17.23
CA VAL A 132 2.19 -3.79 -16.91
C VAL A 132 2.96 -5.09 -17.17
N LEU A 133 2.49 -6.23 -16.65
CA LEU A 133 3.15 -7.53 -16.84
C LEU A 133 3.14 -8.00 -18.30
N SER A 134 2.09 -7.69 -19.07
CA SER A 134 1.98 -8.10 -20.48
C SER A 134 2.72 -7.16 -21.45
N CYS A 135 2.90 -5.89 -21.07
CA CYS A 135 3.61 -4.89 -21.86
C CYS A 135 5.13 -4.95 -21.68
N ILE A 136 5.63 -5.71 -20.69
CA ILE A 136 7.07 -5.99 -20.55
C ILE A 136 7.47 -6.95 -21.68
N THR A 137 7.87 -6.39 -22.83
CA THR A 137 8.28 -7.13 -24.04
C THR A 137 9.75 -7.57 -23.98
N GLY A 138 10.46 -7.31 -22.89
CA GLY A 138 11.84 -7.73 -22.67
C GLY A 138 12.21 -7.72 -21.20
N SER A 139 12.85 -8.79 -20.73
CA SER A 139 13.53 -8.83 -19.43
C SER A 139 14.97 -8.39 -19.64
N GLN A 140 15.43 -7.42 -18.85
CA GLN A 140 16.85 -7.07 -18.78
C GLN A 140 17.60 -8.16 -18.02
N GLU A 141 18.83 -8.40 -18.46
CA GLU A 141 19.74 -9.31 -17.77
C GLU A 141 20.47 -8.55 -16.67
N ILE A 142 20.44 -9.08 -15.45
CA ILE A 142 21.03 -8.46 -14.27
C ILE A 142 22.29 -9.22 -13.90
N HIS A 143 23.37 -8.47 -13.72
CA HIS A 143 24.63 -8.96 -13.16
C HIS A 143 24.86 -8.29 -11.81
N ILE A 144 25.37 -9.05 -10.85
CA ILE A 144 25.65 -8.58 -9.50
C ILE A 144 27.02 -7.92 -9.45
N ASP A 145 27.10 -6.77 -8.78
CA ASP A 145 28.36 -6.10 -8.49
C ASP A 145 29.06 -6.78 -7.32
N GLU A 146 30.11 -7.53 -7.65
CA GLU A 146 30.98 -8.25 -6.71
C GLU A 146 31.54 -7.37 -5.59
N LYS A 147 31.72 -6.06 -5.83
CA LYS A 147 32.20 -5.12 -4.80
C LYS A 147 31.17 -4.93 -3.68
N THR A 148 29.89 -5.10 -3.97
CA THR A 148 28.82 -4.92 -3.00
C THR A 148 28.53 -6.19 -2.19
N VAL A 149 28.91 -7.36 -2.70
CA VAL A 149 28.51 -8.67 -2.16
C VAL A 149 28.96 -8.86 -0.71
N SER A 150 28.00 -9.13 0.17
CA SER A 150 28.27 -9.46 1.56
C SER A 150 29.11 -10.73 1.73
N PRO A 151 29.97 -10.84 2.75
CA PRO A 151 30.68 -12.08 3.10
C PRO A 151 29.76 -13.28 3.39
N HIS A 152 28.47 -13.04 3.63
CA HIS A 152 27.46 -14.09 3.82
C HIS A 152 26.92 -14.68 2.49
N LEU A 153 27.37 -14.16 1.36
CA LEU A 153 26.94 -14.57 0.03
C LEU A 153 28.14 -15.01 -0.80
N SER A 154 27.97 -16.06 -1.59
CA SER A 154 28.88 -16.42 -2.67
C SER A 154 28.25 -16.05 -4.01
N LEU A 155 29.05 -15.45 -4.89
CA LEU A 155 28.67 -15.09 -6.24
C LEU A 155 29.25 -16.12 -7.22
N SER A 156 28.43 -16.60 -8.16
CA SER A 156 28.89 -17.45 -9.27
C SER A 156 29.76 -16.69 -10.26
N GLU A 157 30.54 -17.42 -11.06
CA GLU A 157 31.45 -16.84 -12.07
C GLU A 157 30.72 -16.00 -13.13
N ASP A 158 29.49 -16.41 -13.50
CA ASP A 158 28.63 -15.67 -14.43
C ASP A 158 28.01 -14.39 -13.82
N LYS A 159 28.27 -14.12 -12.55
CA LYS A 159 27.77 -12.99 -11.76
C LYS A 159 26.24 -12.88 -11.69
N LYS A 160 25.51 -13.99 -11.84
CA LYS A 160 24.04 -14.02 -11.82
C LYS A 160 23.44 -14.74 -10.62
N THR A 161 24.18 -15.65 -10.00
CA THR A 161 23.68 -16.51 -8.92
C THR A 161 24.30 -16.13 -7.59
N LEU A 162 23.44 -15.85 -6.62
CA LEU A 162 23.84 -15.63 -5.23
C LEU A 162 23.42 -16.83 -4.39
N THR A 163 24.35 -17.36 -3.59
CA THR A 163 24.06 -18.43 -2.63
C THR A 163 24.41 -17.95 -1.23
N PHE A 164 23.47 -18.13 -0.30
CA PHE A 164 23.71 -17.83 1.10
C PHE A 164 24.63 -18.88 1.73
N SER A 165 25.66 -18.41 2.43
CA SER A 165 26.55 -19.24 3.24
C SER A 165 26.51 -18.75 4.70
N PRO A 166 26.22 -19.64 5.67
CA PRO A 166 26.32 -19.27 7.09
C PRO A 166 27.77 -19.00 7.51
N LYS A 167 28.75 -19.55 6.79
CA LYS A 167 30.16 -19.25 6.99
C LYS A 167 30.53 -18.01 6.18
N LYS A 168 31.01 -16.96 6.87
CA LYS A 168 31.54 -15.77 6.22
C LYS A 168 32.72 -16.13 5.33
N ALA A 169 32.65 -15.75 4.05
CA ALA A 169 33.78 -15.80 3.16
C ALA A 169 34.90 -14.86 3.64
N LYS A 170 36.16 -15.22 3.37
CA LYS A 170 37.30 -14.34 3.58
C LYS A 170 37.39 -13.35 2.41
N LEU A 171 36.61 -12.29 2.48
CA LEU A 171 36.64 -11.18 1.53
C LEU A 171 37.30 -9.96 2.16
N ASP A 172 37.85 -9.09 1.32
CA ASP A 172 38.31 -7.78 1.75
C ASP A 172 37.13 -6.93 2.23
N LEU A 173 37.13 -6.64 3.53
CA LEU A 173 36.08 -5.86 4.20
C LEU A 173 36.32 -4.35 4.10
N ASP A 174 37.52 -3.93 3.67
CA ASP A 174 37.90 -2.52 3.54
C ASP A 174 37.29 -1.87 2.30
N CYS A 175 36.69 -2.68 1.40
CA CYS A 175 35.91 -2.16 0.28
C CYS A 175 34.69 -1.36 0.79
N PRO A 176 34.60 -0.04 0.50
CA PRO A 176 33.54 0.81 1.05
C PRO A 176 32.15 0.43 0.54
N ASP A 177 32.05 -0.06 -0.69
CA ASP A 177 30.79 -0.46 -1.33
C ASP A 177 30.23 -1.79 -0.81
N ARG A 178 31.04 -2.57 -0.08
CA ARG A 178 30.70 -3.92 0.39
C ARG A 178 29.79 -3.88 1.61
N PHE A 179 28.71 -4.66 1.58
CA PHE A 179 27.93 -4.92 2.78
C PHE A 179 28.71 -5.78 3.78
N ASP A 180 28.81 -5.36 5.04
CA ASP A 180 29.64 -6.03 6.06
C ASP A 180 28.85 -7.00 6.96
N HIS A 181 27.55 -6.73 7.14
CA HIS A 181 26.70 -7.41 8.12
C HIS A 181 25.55 -8.19 7.49
N TRP A 182 24.66 -7.52 6.75
CA TRP A 182 23.50 -8.18 6.16
C TRP A 182 23.87 -8.95 4.88
N PRO A 183 23.21 -10.08 4.55
CA PRO A 183 23.44 -10.84 3.32
C PRO A 183 22.81 -10.13 2.11
N ASN A 184 23.31 -8.94 1.79
CA ASN A 184 22.87 -8.11 0.69
C ASN A 184 23.93 -8.10 -0.43
N ALA A 185 23.47 -7.84 -1.64
CA ALA A 185 24.29 -7.50 -2.81
C ALA A 185 23.44 -6.64 -3.76
N LEU A 186 24.08 -5.83 -4.60
CA LEU A 186 23.41 -4.99 -5.59
C LEU A 186 23.78 -5.40 -7.01
N ALA A 187 22.90 -5.08 -7.96
CA ALA A 187 23.21 -5.14 -9.36
C ALA A 187 24.26 -4.10 -9.77
N THR A 188 25.04 -4.41 -10.81
CA THR A 188 25.98 -3.45 -11.42
C THR A 188 25.25 -2.29 -12.11
N ALA A 189 24.07 -2.56 -12.68
CA ALA A 189 23.26 -1.55 -13.35
C ALA A 189 22.42 -0.77 -12.34
N ALA A 190 22.44 0.57 -12.49
CA ALA A 190 21.54 1.47 -11.79
C ALA A 190 20.54 2.07 -12.79
N PHE A 191 19.31 2.28 -12.35
CA PHE A 191 18.23 2.82 -13.17
C PHE A 191 17.87 4.23 -12.68
N GLN A 192 17.65 5.15 -13.63
CA GLN A 192 17.34 6.55 -13.33
C GLN A 192 15.95 6.94 -13.85
N THR A 193 15.56 6.43 -15.02
CA THR A 193 14.28 6.73 -15.67
C THR A 193 13.86 5.57 -16.56
N GLY A 194 12.55 5.36 -16.72
CA GLY A 194 11.99 4.37 -17.66
C GLY A 194 11.41 3.14 -16.97
N LEU A 195 10.93 2.19 -17.78
CA LEU A 195 10.41 0.92 -17.33
C LEU A 195 11.51 -0.14 -17.44
N HIS A 196 11.89 -0.70 -16.29
CA HIS A 196 12.89 -1.77 -16.20
C HIS A 196 12.22 -2.99 -15.60
N ALA A 197 12.51 -4.14 -16.19
CA ALA A 197 12.00 -5.41 -15.70
C ALA A 197 13.09 -6.46 -15.80
N TRP A 198 13.16 -7.35 -14.81
CA TRP A 198 14.11 -8.45 -14.80
C TRP A 198 13.49 -9.71 -14.23
N LYS A 199 14.05 -10.85 -14.64
CA LYS A 199 13.62 -12.18 -14.20
C LYS A 199 14.69 -12.84 -13.38
N ILE A 200 14.29 -13.42 -12.26
CA ILE A 200 15.18 -14.14 -11.34
C ILE A 200 14.62 -15.54 -11.12
N SER A 201 15.47 -16.55 -11.29
CA SER A 201 15.17 -17.90 -10.83
C SER A 201 15.46 -17.98 -9.33
N VAL A 202 14.44 -18.34 -8.54
CA VAL A 202 14.60 -18.62 -7.10
C VAL A 202 14.70 -20.12 -6.81
N GLU A 203 14.72 -20.95 -7.86
CA GLU A 203 14.81 -22.41 -7.81
C GLU A 203 13.91 -23.02 -6.71
N LYS A 204 14.49 -23.79 -5.79
CA LYS A 204 13.82 -24.39 -4.64
C LYS A 204 14.06 -23.60 -3.34
N SER A 205 14.54 -22.37 -3.42
CA SER A 205 14.81 -21.56 -2.24
C SER A 205 13.52 -21.23 -1.49
N CYS A 206 13.51 -21.54 -0.19
CA CYS A 206 12.44 -21.18 0.72
C CYS A 206 12.70 -19.85 1.44
N ALA A 207 13.85 -19.20 1.24
CA ALA A 207 14.21 -17.96 1.90
C ALA A 207 14.96 -17.03 0.93
N TYR A 208 14.33 -15.92 0.53
CA TYR A 208 14.96 -14.92 -0.32
C TYR A 208 14.35 -13.53 -0.14
N LYS A 209 15.12 -12.53 -0.55
CA LYS A 209 14.72 -11.12 -0.65
C LYS A 209 15.16 -10.58 -2.00
N LEU A 210 14.25 -9.93 -2.71
CA LEU A 210 14.47 -9.33 -4.02
C LEU A 210 13.82 -7.95 -4.03
N GLY A 211 14.40 -6.97 -4.71
CA GLY A 211 13.82 -5.64 -4.71
C GLY A 211 14.72 -4.59 -5.32
N VAL A 212 14.35 -3.34 -5.07
CA VAL A 212 15.09 -2.15 -5.51
C VAL A 212 15.45 -1.29 -4.31
N CYS A 213 16.56 -0.56 -4.43
CA CYS A 213 16.97 0.43 -3.44
C CYS A 213 17.65 1.61 -4.12
N TYR A 214 17.68 2.74 -3.43
CA TYR A 214 18.52 3.85 -3.85
C TYR A 214 20.00 3.51 -3.70
N GLY A 215 20.82 4.03 -4.61
CA GLY A 215 22.28 3.87 -4.56
C GLY A 215 22.90 4.40 -3.26
N SER A 216 22.26 5.39 -2.64
CA SER A 216 22.66 6.03 -1.37
C SER A 216 22.47 5.16 -0.12
N LEU A 217 21.89 3.96 -0.25
CA LEU A 217 21.68 3.06 0.89
C LEU A 217 23.03 2.78 1.62
N PRO A 218 23.10 2.95 2.95
CA PRO A 218 24.32 2.65 3.71
C PRO A 218 24.78 1.19 3.52
N ARG A 219 26.10 0.96 3.56
CA ARG A 219 26.71 -0.38 3.35
C ARG A 219 27.18 -1.04 4.65
N LYS A 220 27.40 -0.28 5.70
CA LYS A 220 28.09 -0.75 6.91
C LYS A 220 27.18 -0.74 8.14
N GLY A 221 27.30 -1.77 8.97
CA GLY A 221 26.62 -1.89 10.25
C GLY A 221 25.40 -2.83 10.26
N SER A 222 24.93 -3.13 11.47
CA SER A 222 23.82 -4.06 11.73
C SER A 222 22.44 -3.40 11.81
N GLY A 223 22.37 -2.08 11.68
CA GLY A 223 21.13 -1.32 11.79
C GLY A 223 20.14 -1.55 10.65
N ASN A 224 18.89 -1.10 10.86
CA ASN A 224 17.82 -1.17 9.86
C ASN A 224 18.10 -0.30 8.62
N GLU A 225 18.88 0.76 8.76
CA GLU A 225 19.30 1.64 7.65
C GLU A 225 20.02 0.88 6.53
N VAL A 226 20.73 -0.21 6.85
CA VAL A 226 21.45 -1.06 5.87
C VAL A 226 20.59 -2.25 5.42
N ARG A 227 19.58 -2.62 6.22
CA ARG A 227 18.77 -3.82 6.02
C ARG A 227 17.70 -3.59 4.97
N LEU A 228 17.85 -4.19 3.80
CA LEU A 228 16.86 -4.11 2.71
C LEU A 228 15.44 -4.47 3.20
N GLY A 229 14.50 -3.54 2.94
CA GLY A 229 13.08 -3.58 3.31
C GLY A 229 12.74 -2.90 4.64
N PHE A 230 13.74 -2.54 5.45
CA PHE A 230 13.57 -1.98 6.81
C PHE A 230 13.93 -0.49 6.90
N ASN A 231 14.03 0.18 5.77
CA ASN A 231 14.32 1.61 5.64
C ASN A 231 13.50 2.21 4.50
N ALA A 232 13.45 3.53 4.43
CA ALA A 232 12.73 4.26 3.38
C ALA A 232 13.44 4.25 2.02
N ALA A 233 14.68 3.73 1.96
CA ALA A 233 15.50 3.71 0.75
C ALA A 233 15.39 2.39 -0.04
N SER A 234 14.52 1.46 0.37
CA SER A 234 14.37 0.15 -0.28
C SER A 234 12.93 -0.37 -0.30
N TRP A 235 12.60 -1.11 -1.34
CA TRP A 235 11.34 -1.83 -1.54
C TRP A 235 11.65 -3.28 -1.86
N VAL A 236 11.19 -4.19 -1.01
CA VAL A 236 11.63 -5.59 -1.05
C VAL A 236 10.44 -6.53 -1.06
N PHE A 237 10.40 -7.40 -2.04
CA PHE A 237 9.63 -8.63 -1.99
C PHE A 237 10.46 -9.72 -1.31
N SER A 238 9.87 -10.41 -0.34
CA SER A 238 10.55 -11.45 0.42
C SER A 238 9.68 -12.67 0.59
N ARG A 239 10.33 -13.82 0.64
CA ARG A 239 9.72 -15.09 0.99
C ARG A 239 10.49 -15.73 2.12
N TYR A 240 9.77 -16.21 3.12
CA TYR A 240 10.28 -17.10 4.16
C TYR A 240 9.30 -18.26 4.33
N ASP A 241 9.76 -19.46 3.99
CA ASP A 241 8.96 -20.68 3.90
C ASP A 241 7.72 -20.53 2.99
N LYS A 242 6.53 -20.37 3.58
CA LYS A 242 5.25 -20.20 2.89
C LYS A 242 4.74 -18.76 2.91
N GLU A 243 5.42 -17.87 3.63
CA GLU A 243 5.02 -16.49 3.78
C GLU A 243 5.70 -15.59 2.76
N PHE A 244 4.91 -14.74 2.12
CA PHE A 244 5.37 -13.74 1.17
C PHE A 244 5.02 -12.36 1.69
N ARG A 245 6.00 -11.45 1.68
CA ARG A 245 5.86 -10.10 2.24
C ARG A 245 6.46 -9.06 1.30
N PHE A 246 5.75 -7.96 1.10
CA PHE A 246 6.29 -6.74 0.52
C PHE A 246 6.64 -5.76 1.65
N LEU A 247 7.90 -5.33 1.70
CA LEU A 247 8.49 -4.57 2.79
C LEU A 247 9.02 -3.23 2.28
N HIS A 248 8.67 -2.15 2.98
CA HIS A 248 9.23 -0.81 2.82
C HIS A 248 9.17 -0.07 4.16
N ALA A 249 10.26 0.57 4.58
CA ALA A 249 10.35 1.26 5.88
C ALA A 249 9.89 0.39 7.08
N ALA A 250 10.14 -0.92 7.01
CA ALA A 250 9.70 -1.94 7.96
C ALA A 250 8.17 -2.15 8.06
N PHE A 251 7.37 -1.47 7.22
CA PHE A 251 5.94 -1.71 7.08
C PHE A 251 5.66 -2.80 6.06
N LEU A 252 4.68 -3.64 6.36
CA LEU A 252 4.14 -4.64 5.44
C LEU A 252 3.14 -3.94 4.51
N LEU A 253 3.49 -3.79 3.24
CA LEU A 253 2.67 -3.07 2.27
C LEU A 253 1.44 -3.87 1.81
N LEU A 254 1.52 -5.20 1.83
CA LEU A 254 0.40 -6.11 1.53
C LEU A 254 0.74 -7.54 2.01
N GLU A 255 -0.25 -8.27 2.53
CA GLU A 255 -0.20 -9.73 2.55
C GLU A 255 -0.56 -10.24 1.15
N ALA A 256 0.32 -11.04 0.53
CA ALA A 256 0.05 -11.56 -0.81
C ALA A 256 -1.19 -12.46 -0.79
N THR A 257 -2.27 -12.02 -1.44
CA THR A 257 -3.50 -12.81 -1.52
C THR A 257 -3.26 -14.14 -2.27
N PRO A 258 -4.00 -15.22 -1.94
CA PRO A 258 -3.80 -16.56 -2.51
C PRO A 258 -3.81 -16.66 -4.04
N HIS A 259 -4.35 -15.65 -4.73
CA HIS A 259 -4.41 -15.59 -6.20
C HIS A 259 -3.14 -14.99 -6.82
N LEU A 260 -2.51 -13.99 -6.19
CA LEU A 260 -1.16 -13.52 -6.55
C LEU A 260 -0.12 -14.63 -6.31
N MET A 261 -0.36 -15.44 -5.28
CA MET A 261 0.45 -16.60 -4.90
C MET A 261 0.48 -17.72 -5.94
N ARG A 262 -0.45 -17.76 -6.90
CA ARG A 262 -0.44 -18.76 -7.97
C ARG A 262 0.54 -18.42 -9.08
N ALA A 263 0.77 -17.13 -9.35
CA ALA A 263 1.81 -16.64 -10.26
C ALA A 263 3.21 -16.75 -9.66
N LEU A 264 3.34 -16.66 -8.32
CA LEU A 264 4.61 -16.75 -7.58
C LEU A 264 5.04 -18.20 -7.25
N ARG A 265 4.32 -19.21 -7.73
CA ARG A 265 4.77 -20.63 -7.69
C ARG A 265 5.63 -21.02 -8.89
N ASP A 266 5.76 -20.13 -9.87
CA ASP A 266 6.77 -20.26 -10.91
C ASP A 266 8.16 -20.11 -10.26
N PRO A 267 9.15 -20.96 -10.57
CA PRO A 267 10.53 -20.75 -10.13
C PRO A 267 11.11 -19.41 -10.60
N THR A 268 10.45 -18.72 -11.54
CA THR A 268 10.87 -17.44 -12.11
C THR A 268 9.99 -16.29 -11.60
N ILE A 269 10.62 -15.31 -10.95
CA ILE A 269 9.95 -14.07 -10.51
C ILE A 269 10.30 -12.96 -11.48
N THR A 270 9.30 -12.25 -11.98
CA THR A 270 9.50 -10.99 -12.74
C THR A 270 9.23 -9.82 -11.79
N LEU A 271 10.20 -8.93 -11.66
CA LEU A 271 10.08 -7.65 -10.94
C LEU A 271 10.18 -6.49 -11.93
#